data_AF-Q930K2-F1
#
_entry.id   AF-Q930K2-F1
#
_cell.length_a   1.000
_cell.length_b   1.000
_cell.length_c   1.000
_cell.angle_alpha   90.00
_cell.angle_beta   90.00
_cell.angle_gamma   90.00
#
_symmetry.space_group_name_H-M   'P 1'
#
loop_
_entity.id
_entity.type
_entity.pdbx_description
1 polymer ?
#
loop_
_entity_poly.entity_id
_entity_poly.type
_entity_poly.pdbx_seq_one_letter_code
_entity_poly.pdbx_strand_id
1 'polypeptide(L)'
;MVDARPVGDYPNLRQLAFLHVSHDWRGKKLALRLYQLCKDTVVGSGAEGFYISSTPTRRTVEFYLRQGAKLMARPDTTLVSIEPDDIHLAHWF
;
A
#
# COMPACT_ATOMS: atom_id res chain seq x y z
N MET A 1 -2.00 -0.11 8.35
CA MET A 1 -2.47 1.22 8.75
C MET A 1 -2.46 2.08 7.51
N VAL A 2 -3.51 2.88 7.33
CA VAL A 2 -3.68 3.80 6.22
C VAL A 2 -3.50 5.21 6.76
N ASP A 3 -2.75 6.08 6.08
CA ASP A 3 -2.73 7.50 6.42
C ASP A 3 -4.10 8.13 6.05
N ALA A 4 -4.65 8.93 6.97
CA ALA A 4 -5.89 9.65 6.73
C ALA A 4 -5.70 10.78 5.68
N ARG A 5 -4.47 11.28 5.55
CA ARG A 5 -4.14 12.33 4.58
C ARG A 5 -3.99 11.77 3.17
N PRO A 6 -4.30 12.58 2.14
CA PRO A 6 -4.00 12.21 0.75
C PRO A 6 -2.50 12.07 0.53
N VAL A 7 -2.15 11.25 -0.46
CA VAL A 7 -0.80 11.28 -1.04
C VAL A 7 -0.64 12.57 -1.84
N GLY A 8 0.54 13.18 -1.81
CA GLY A 8 0.79 14.52 -2.34
C GLY A 8 0.49 14.59 -3.85
N ASP A 9 1.21 13.77 -4.63
CA ASP A 9 1.07 13.74 -6.09
C ASP A 9 -0.17 12.95 -6.55
N TYR A 10 -0.82 12.22 -5.63
CA TYR A 10 -1.98 11.36 -5.88
C TYR A 10 -3.09 11.58 -4.84
N PRO A 11 -3.79 12.73 -4.86
CA PRO A 11 -4.73 13.11 -3.80
C PRO A 11 -6.00 12.23 -3.74
N ASN A 12 -6.28 11.47 -4.79
CA ASN A 12 -7.34 10.47 -4.83
C ASN A 12 -6.95 9.16 -4.12
N LEU A 13 -5.68 8.98 -3.75
CA LEU A 13 -5.16 7.79 -3.09
C LEU A 13 -4.84 8.06 -1.62
N ARG A 14 -4.87 6.99 -0.82
CA ARG A 14 -4.39 6.98 0.56
C ARG A 14 -3.16 6.09 0.68
N GLN A 15 -2.16 6.52 1.44
CA GLN A 15 -0.97 5.70 1.65
C GLN A 15 -1.29 4.52 2.58
N LEU A 16 -1.01 3.29 2.13
CA LEU A 16 -0.94 2.13 3.00
C LEU A 16 0.46 2.09 3.65
N ALA A 17 0.65 2.90 4.70
CA ALA A 17 1.97 3.17 5.27
C ALA A 17 2.63 1.97 5.97
N PHE A 18 1.85 1.09 6.59
CA PHE A 18 2.42 -0.05 7.31
C PHE A 18 1.51 -1.27 7.33
N LEU A 19 2.03 -2.41 6.87
CA LEU A 19 1.34 -3.71 6.96
C LEU A 19 2.37 -4.80 7.30
N HIS A 20 2.55 -5.06 8.58
CA HIS A 20 3.48 -6.07 9.08
C HIS A 20 2.74 -7.22 9.77
N VAL A 21 3.19 -8.44 9.48
CA VAL A 21 2.76 -9.66 10.18
C VAL A 21 4.02 -10.38 10.65
N SER A 22 4.16 -10.50 11.97
CA SER A 22 5.28 -11.19 12.62
C SER A 22 5.42 -12.62 12.12
N HIS A 23 6.64 -13.16 12.19
CA HIS A 23 7.00 -14.44 11.58
C HIS A 23 6.05 -15.59 11.94
N ASP A 24 5.73 -15.73 13.23
CA ASP A 24 4.91 -16.83 13.77
C ASP A 24 3.45 -16.82 13.30
N TRP A 25 3.01 -15.71 12.71
CA TRP A 25 1.63 -15.48 12.29
C TRP A 25 1.47 -15.52 10.76
N ARG A 26 2.54 -15.86 10.03
CA ARG A 26 2.51 -16.02 8.57
C ARG A 26 1.70 -17.28 8.18
N GLY A 27 1.23 -17.32 6.92
CA GLY A 27 0.44 -18.45 6.41
C GLY A 27 -1.05 -18.47 6.82
N LYS A 28 -1.46 -17.63 7.78
CA LYS A 28 -2.84 -17.59 8.30
C LYS A 28 -3.76 -16.57 7.62
N LYS A 29 -3.42 -16.12 6.41
CA LYS A 29 -4.12 -15.06 5.65
C LYS A 29 -4.32 -13.73 6.41
N LEU A 30 -3.57 -13.50 7.50
CA LEU A 30 -3.71 -12.28 8.33
C LEU A 30 -3.35 -11.01 7.56
N ALA A 31 -2.30 -11.04 6.74
CA ALA A 31 -1.94 -9.90 5.89
C ALA A 31 -3.08 -9.51 4.94
N LEU A 32 -3.76 -10.50 4.34
CA LEU A 32 -4.91 -10.26 3.48
C LEU A 32 -6.11 -9.69 4.26
N ARG A 33 -6.38 -10.20 5.46
CA ARG A 33 -7.46 -9.68 6.31
C ARG A 33 -7.20 -8.23 6.74
N LEU A 34 -5.97 -7.91 7.15
CA LEU A 34 -5.57 -6.55 7.48
C LEU A 34 -5.67 -5.62 6.27
N TYR A 35 -5.27 -6.11 5.09
CA TYR A 35 -5.38 -5.37 3.84
C TYR A 35 -6.84 -5.03 3.51
N GLN A 36 -7.74 -6.00 3.67
CA GLN A 36 -9.17 -5.79 3.43
C GLN A 36 -9.77 -4.77 4.42
N LEU A 37 -9.43 -4.85 5.70
CA LEU A 37 -9.88 -3.87 6.70
C LEU A 37 -9.39 -2.44 6.36
N CYS A 38 -8.15 -2.33 5.88
CA CYS A 38 -7.64 -1.05 5.38
C CYS A 38 -8.44 -0.57 4.16
N LYS A 39 -8.84 -1.48 3.27
CA LYS A 39 -9.57 -1.14 2.04
C LYS A 39 -10.95 -0.61 2.39
N ASP A 40 -11.65 -1.29 3.29
CA ASP A 40 -12.98 -0.87 3.76
C ASP A 40 -12.92 0.54 4.40
N THR A 41 -11.83 0.84 5.12
CA THR A 41 -11.58 2.17 5.70
C THR A 41 -11.39 3.24 4.62
N VAL A 42 -10.64 2.93 3.55
CA VAL A 42 -10.35 3.88 2.47
C VAL A 42 -11.57 4.14 1.59
N VAL A 43 -12.34 3.09 1.26
CA VAL A 43 -13.60 3.24 0.52
C VAL A 43 -14.57 4.15 1.27
N GLY A 44 -14.69 3.98 2.60
CA GLY A 44 -15.51 4.85 3.44
C GLY A 44 -15.07 6.32 3.45
N SER A 45 -13.82 6.61 3.07
CA SER A 45 -13.28 7.98 3.00
C SER A 45 -13.44 8.65 1.62
N GLY A 46 -14.01 7.95 0.63
CA GLY A 46 -14.20 8.45 -0.74
C GLY A 46 -12.94 8.46 -1.61
N ALA A 47 -11.87 7.80 -1.18
CA ALA A 47 -10.65 7.64 -1.97
C ALA A 47 -10.77 6.47 -2.96
N GLU A 48 -10.05 6.58 -4.08
CA GLU A 48 -10.12 5.66 -5.22
C GLU A 48 -9.14 4.48 -5.10
N GLY A 49 -8.36 4.41 -4.02
CA GLY A 49 -7.39 3.33 -3.87
C GLY A 49 -6.30 3.56 -2.83
N PHE A 50 -5.34 2.64 -2.87
CA PHE A 50 -4.10 2.74 -2.12
C PHE A 50 -2.94 3.22 -2.97
N TYR A 51 -2.08 4.04 -2.36
CA TYR A 51 -0.69 4.20 -2.74
C TYR A 51 0.18 3.40 -1.77
N ILE A 52 1.19 2.69 -2.27
CA ILE A 52 2.03 1.78 -1.49
C ILE A 52 3.49 2.12 -1.77
N SER A 53 4.21 2.52 -0.72
CA SER A 53 5.68 2.57 -0.68
C SER A 53 6.12 1.43 0.24
N SER A 54 6.99 0.54 -0.23
CA SER A 54 7.46 -0.55 0.63
C SER A 54 8.80 -1.12 0.19
N THR A 55 9.48 -1.79 1.11
CA THR A 55 10.74 -2.49 0.81
C THR A 55 10.55 -3.51 -0.32
N PRO A 56 11.41 -3.53 -1.36
CA PRO A 56 11.22 -4.29 -2.59
C PRO A 56 11.54 -5.79 -2.46
N THR A 57 11.18 -6.43 -1.34
CA THR A 57 11.34 -7.88 -1.21
C THR A 57 10.34 -8.60 -2.11
N ARG A 58 10.77 -9.69 -2.75
CA ARG A 58 9.91 -10.52 -3.63
C ARG A 58 8.57 -10.84 -3.00
N ARG A 59 8.56 -11.20 -1.71
CA ARG A 59 7.35 -11.56 -0.98
C ARG A 59 6.38 -10.38 -0.82
N THR A 60 6.89 -9.19 -0.51
CA THR A 60 6.09 -7.97 -0.37
C THR A 60 5.50 -7.56 -1.72
N VAL A 61 6.32 -7.56 -2.77
CA VAL A 61 5.89 -7.21 -4.13
C VAL A 61 4.82 -8.19 -4.62
N GLU A 62 5.10 -9.49 -4.57
CA GLU A 62 4.14 -10.52 -5.00
C GLU A 62 2.82 -10.47 -4.22
N PHE A 63 2.86 -10.11 -2.94
CA PHE A 63 1.64 -9.88 -2.15
C PHE A 63 0.80 -8.80 -2.84
N TYR A 64 1.29 -7.56 -2.91
CA TYR A 64 0.52 -6.44 -3.46
C TYR A 64 0.08 -6.65 -4.91
N LEU A 65 0.93 -7.22 -5.77
CA LEU A 65 0.57 -7.54 -7.15
C LEU A 65 -0.61 -8.53 -7.21
N ARG A 66 -0.66 -9.55 -6.34
CA ARG A 66 -1.79 -10.49 -6.25
C ARG A 66 -3.09 -9.83 -5.78
N GLN A 67 -3.04 -8.65 -5.18
CA GLN A 67 -4.24 -7.89 -4.79
C GLN A 67 -4.73 -6.98 -5.91
N GLY A 68 -3.96 -6.82 -7.00
CA GLY A 68 -4.30 -5.93 -8.10
C GLY A 68 -3.48 -4.64 -8.15
N ALA A 69 -2.47 -4.50 -7.27
CA ALA A 69 -1.56 -3.36 -7.33
C ALA A 69 -0.72 -3.39 -8.61
N LYS A 70 -0.36 -2.21 -9.11
CA LYS A 70 0.47 -2.01 -10.30
C LYS A 70 1.64 -1.09 -9.97
N LEU A 71 2.75 -1.28 -10.67
CA LEU A 71 3.92 -0.42 -10.55
C LEU A 71 3.61 1.01 -10.99
N MET A 72 4.04 1.98 -10.19
CA MET A 72 3.92 3.39 -10.52
C MET A 72 5.05 3.80 -11.46
N ALA A 73 4.71 4.24 -12.67
CA ALA A 73 5.68 4.81 -13.61
C ALA A 73 6.22 6.16 -13.11
N ARG A 74 5.46 6.85 -12.26
CA ARG A 74 5.83 8.12 -11.62
C ARG A 74 5.58 8.00 -10.12
N PRO A 75 6.59 7.68 -9.31
CA PRO A 75 6.45 7.68 -7.87
C PRO A 75 6.07 9.07 -7.33
N ASP A 76 5.38 9.11 -6.19
CA ASP A 76 5.16 10.31 -5.40
C ASP A 76 6.50 10.91 -4.95
N THR A 77 6.67 12.20 -5.23
CA THR A 77 7.91 12.95 -5.05
C THR A 77 8.33 13.02 -3.58
N THR A 78 7.36 13.14 -2.66
CA THR A 78 7.66 13.24 -1.23
C THR A 78 8.07 11.88 -0.68
N LEU A 79 7.36 10.82 -1.03
CA LEU A 79 7.64 9.48 -0.53
C LEU A 79 8.97 8.93 -1.07
N VAL A 80 9.30 9.15 -2.34
CA VAL A 80 10.63 8.81 -2.89
C VAL A 80 11.75 9.55 -2.17
N SER A 81 11.55 10.82 -1.82
CA SER A 81 12.58 11.60 -1.12
C SER A 81 12.88 11.04 0.26
N ILE A 82 11.87 10.50 0.95
CA ILE A 82 12.01 9.91 2.30
C ILE A 82 12.57 8.48 2.22
N GLU A 83 12.07 7.67 1.28
CA GLU A 83 12.41 6.24 1.13
C GLU A 83 12.78 5.94 -0.32
N PRO A 84 13.98 6.33 -0.79
CA PRO A 84 14.35 6.26 -2.22
C PRO A 84 14.49 4.84 -2.77
N ASP A 85 14.72 3.86 -1.89
CA ASP A 85 14.91 2.45 -2.26
C ASP A 85 13.60 1.65 -2.25
N ASP A 86 12.49 2.27 -1.87
CA ASP A 86 11.20 1.61 -1.83
C ASP A 86 10.60 1.41 -3.23
N ILE A 87 9.87 0.31 -3.39
CA ILE A 87 9.03 0.12 -4.58
C ILE A 87 7.72 0.88 -4.40
N HIS A 88 7.31 1.58 -5.46
CA HIS A 88 6.08 2.34 -5.48
C HIS A 88 5.02 1.66 -6.33
N LEU A 89 3.89 1.34 -5.71
CA LEU A 89 2.76 0.67 -6.32
C LEU A 89 1.46 1.43 -6.04
N ALA A 90 0.45 1.25 -6.88
CA ALA A 90 -0.90 1.70 -6.58
C ALA A 90 -1.93 0.62 -6.91
N HIS A 91 -2.97 0.55 -6.08
CA HIS A 91 -4.12 -0.32 -6.27
C HIS A 91 -5.40 0.51 -6.22
N TRP A 92 -6.01 0.70 -7.39
CA TRP A 92 -7.30 1.38 -7.54
C TRP A 92 -8.47 0.41 -7.37
N PHE A 93 -9.53 0.84 -6.70
CA PHE A 93 -10.73 0.04 -6.44
C PHE A 93 -12.00 0.88 -6.31
#